data_AF-A0A6V8D5V4-F1
#
_entry.id   AF-A0A6V8D5V4-F1
#
_cell.length_a   1.000
_cell.length_b   1.000
_cell.length_c   1.000
_cell.angle_alpha   90.00
_cell.angle_beta   90.00
_cell.angle_gamma   90.00
#
_symmetry.space_group_name_H-M   'P 1'
#
loop_
_entity.id
_entity.type
_entity.pdbx_description
1 polymer ?
#
loop_
_entity_poly.entity_id
_entity_poly.type
_entity_poly.pdbx_seq_one_letter_code
_entity_poly.pdbx_strand_id
1 'polypeptide(L)'
;MSTMTTITPEGGWLLLTNDDGIEAPGFRMLAQALNKAGHAIIALAPSENNSAAGMRINLMQPMKLRPRNDLKESWDLDEDRAPVRLFELDGTPCDTMIVALDGG
;
A
#
# COMPACT_ATOMS: atom_id res chain seq x y z
N MET A 1 12.03 -13.86 23.89
CA MET A 1 10.82 -13.29 23.25
C MET A 1 11.13 -11.85 22.90
N SER A 2 11.53 -11.60 21.65
CA SER A 2 11.89 -10.26 21.18
C SER A 2 10.61 -9.47 20.95
N THR A 3 10.43 -8.39 21.69
CA THR A 3 9.33 -7.45 21.49
C THR A 3 9.45 -6.88 20.07
N MET A 4 8.43 -7.06 19.24
CA MET A 4 8.33 -6.34 17.96
C MET A 4 8.20 -4.85 18.27
N THR A 5 9.34 -4.15 18.29
CA THR A 5 9.36 -2.68 18.36
C THR A 5 8.71 -2.17 17.07
N THR A 6 7.53 -1.58 17.19
CA THR A 6 6.88 -0.85 16.10
C THR A 6 7.75 0.36 15.76
N ILE A 7 8.62 0.22 14.77
CA ILE A 7 9.44 1.33 14.25
C ILE A 7 8.46 2.33 13.64
N THR A 8 8.17 3.40 14.38
CA THR A 8 7.48 4.58 13.84
C THR A 8 8.58 5.52 13.35
N PRO A 9 8.65 5.80 12.03
CA PRO A 9 9.61 6.75 11.48
C PRO A 9 9.40 8.12 12.14
N GLU A 10 10.46 8.88 12.41
CA GLU A 10 10.37 10.21 13.06
C GLU A 10 9.44 11.18 12.29
N GLY A 11 9.38 11.06 10.96
CA GLY A 11 8.49 11.84 10.10
C GLY A 11 7.09 11.24 9.88
N GLY A 12 6.77 10.12 10.52
CA GLY A 12 5.54 9.36 10.31
C GLY A 12 5.53 8.54 9.02
N TRP A 13 4.36 8.01 8.68
CA TRP A 13 4.14 7.17 7.49
C TRP A 13 3.39 7.95 6.41
N LEU A 14 3.83 7.82 5.15
CA LEU A 14 3.06 8.23 3.99
C LEU A 14 2.18 7.06 3.52
N LEU A 15 0.88 7.28 3.54
CA LEU A 15 -0.10 6.33 3.00
C LEU A 15 -0.32 6.59 1.51
N LEU A 16 -0.06 5.57 0.68
CA LEU A 16 -0.28 5.62 -0.77
C LEU A 16 -1.43 4.71 -1.17
N THR A 17 -2.30 5.19 -2.05
CA THR A 17 -3.37 4.40 -2.67
C THR A 17 -3.71 4.93 -4.07
N ASN A 18 -4.38 4.11 -4.87
CA ASN A 18 -4.95 4.45 -6.19
C ASN A 18 -6.14 3.52 -6.51
N ASP A 19 -6.85 3.81 -7.61
CA ASP A 19 -7.91 2.97 -8.19
C ASP A 19 -7.42 2.07 -9.34
N ASP A 20 -6.32 2.44 -10.01
CA ASP A 20 -5.73 1.65 -11.10
C ASP A 20 -5.11 0.30 -10.66
N GLY A 21 -4.78 0.16 -9.38
CA GLY A 21 -4.20 -1.06 -8.81
C GLY A 21 -2.73 -0.94 -8.40
N ILE A 22 -2.28 -1.91 -7.61
CA ILE A 22 -0.96 -1.91 -6.96
C ILE A 22 0.19 -1.94 -7.97
N GLU A 23 -0.01 -2.56 -9.14
CA GLU A 23 1.00 -2.66 -10.21
C GLU A 23 0.91 -1.53 -11.24
N ALA A 24 0.07 -0.53 -11.02
CA ALA A 24 -0.05 0.60 -11.94
C ALA A 24 1.30 1.33 -12.10
N PRO A 25 1.75 1.64 -13.34
CA PRO A 25 3.06 2.23 -13.56
C PRO A 25 3.31 3.54 -12.80
N GLY A 26 2.30 4.43 -12.74
CA GLY A 26 2.39 5.68 -12.00
C GLY A 26 2.50 5.48 -10.49
N PHE A 27 1.85 4.45 -9.95
CA PHE A 27 1.89 4.11 -8.54
C PHE A 27 3.26 3.59 -8.13
N ARG A 28 3.83 2.68 -8.94
CA ARG A 28 5.22 2.25 -8.80
C ARG A 28 6.18 3.43 -8.82
N MET A 29 6.06 4.33 -9.81
CA MET A 29 6.96 5.48 -9.94
C MET A 29 6.91 6.40 -8.72
N LEU A 30 5.71 6.64 -8.18
CA LEU A 30 5.53 7.43 -6.96
C LEU A 30 6.19 6.76 -5.75
N ALA A 31 5.95 5.45 -5.55
CA ALA A 31 6.54 4.70 -4.45
C ALA A 31 8.08 4.72 -4.50
N GLN A 32 8.66 4.53 -5.70
CA GLN A 32 10.11 4.59 -5.91
C GLN A 32 10.67 5.99 -5.62
N ALA A 33 10.00 7.05 -6.09
CA ALA A 33 10.45 8.43 -5.88
C ALA A 33 10.45 8.80 -4.38
N LEU A 34 9.40 8.41 -3.65
CA LEU A 34 9.28 8.65 -2.22
C LEU A 34 10.28 7.84 -1.40
N ASN A 35 10.51 6.56 -1.75
CA ASN A 35 11.51 5.73 -1.09
C ASN A 35 12.92 6.32 -1.31
N LYS A 36 13.25 6.73 -2.54
CA LYS A 36 14.52 7.40 -2.86
C LYS A 36 14.72 8.70 -2.06
N ALA A 37 13.65 9.43 -1.80
CA ALA A 37 13.65 10.63 -0.96
C ALA A 37 13.75 10.34 0.56
N GLY A 38 13.73 9.06 0.98
CA GLY A 38 13.85 8.66 2.38
C GLY A 38 12.54 8.67 3.16
N HIS A 39 11.40 8.67 2.47
CA HIS A 39 10.10 8.62 3.14
C HIS A 39 9.68 7.19 3.43
N ALA A 40 9.19 6.96 4.64
CA ALA A 40 8.55 5.71 5.01
C ALA A 40 7.16 5.62 4.39
N ILE A 41 6.88 4.50 3.73
CA ILE A 41 5.68 4.34 2.90
C ILE A 41 4.88 3.12 3.34
N ILE A 42 3.56 3.28 3.43
CA ILE A 42 2.60 2.19 3.42
C ILE A 42 1.73 2.35 2.19
N ALA A 43 1.76 1.39 1.27
CA ALA A 43 0.99 1.40 0.05
C ALA A 43 -0.11 0.34 0.09
N LEU A 44 -1.34 0.74 -0.19
CA LEU A 44 -2.52 -0.12 -0.30
C LEU A 44 -3.26 0.21 -1.58
N ALA A 45 -3.41 -0.77 -2.47
CA ALA A 45 -4.10 -0.60 -3.74
C ALA A 45 -4.78 -1.91 -4.18
N PRO A 46 -5.81 -1.85 -5.05
CA PRO A 46 -6.50 -3.04 -5.51
C PRO A 46 -5.58 -3.93 -6.39
N SER A 47 -5.92 -5.21 -6.52
CA SER A 47 -5.23 -6.14 -7.43
C SER A 47 -5.48 -5.82 -8.91
N GLU A 48 -6.66 -5.32 -9.25
CA GLU A 48 -7.08 -5.02 -10.62
C GLU A 48 -7.50 -3.54 -10.80
N ASN A 49 -7.50 -3.11 -12.05
CA ASN A 49 -7.87 -1.75 -12.43
C ASN A 49 -9.37 -1.50 -12.19
N ASN A 50 -9.69 -0.57 -11.30
CA ASN A 50 -11.04 -0.16 -10.96
C ASN A 50 -11.39 1.25 -11.50
N SER A 51 -10.55 1.83 -12.35
CA SER A 51 -10.79 3.11 -13.00
C SER A 51 -12.08 3.02 -13.84
N ALA A 52 -13.13 3.71 -13.37
CA ALA A 52 -14.53 3.76 -13.84
C ALA A 52 -15.60 3.03 -12.98
N ALA A 53 -15.23 2.32 -11.91
CA ALA A 53 -16.18 1.98 -10.86
C ALA A 53 -16.31 3.23 -9.95
N GLY A 54 -17.34 4.06 -10.16
CA GLY A 54 -17.50 5.34 -9.47
C GLY A 54 -17.28 5.25 -7.95
N MET A 55 -16.71 6.30 -7.33
CA MET A 55 -16.33 6.39 -5.90
C MET A 55 -17.29 5.64 -4.97
N ARG A 56 -17.06 4.35 -4.74
CA ARG A 56 -17.90 3.52 -3.87
C ARG A 56 -17.10 3.15 -2.63
N ILE A 57 -17.34 3.90 -1.57
CA ILE A 57 -17.03 3.45 -0.22
C ILE A 57 -18.06 2.36 0.10
N ASN A 58 -17.67 1.11 -0.11
CA ASN A 58 -18.43 -0.02 0.39
C ASN A 58 -18.01 -0.26 1.83
N LEU A 59 -18.99 -0.28 2.74
CA LEU A 59 -18.81 -0.31 4.19
C LEU A 59 -19.09 -1.69 4.82
N MET A 60 -19.12 -2.78 4.04
CA MET A 60 -19.83 -4.00 4.50
C MET A 60 -19.25 -5.38 4.11
N GLN A 61 -18.01 -5.52 3.59
CA GLN A 61 -17.39 -6.84 3.42
C GLN A 61 -15.89 -6.90 3.80
N PRO A 62 -15.43 -8.00 4.43
CA PRO A 62 -14.02 -8.18 4.77
C PRO A 62 -13.20 -8.54 3.53
N MET A 63 -12.31 -7.62 3.15
CA MET A 63 -11.36 -7.76 2.03
C MET A 63 -10.08 -8.40 2.56
N LYS A 64 -9.44 -9.28 1.77
CA LYS A 64 -8.17 -9.87 2.20
C LYS A 64 -7.01 -8.95 1.83
N LEU A 65 -6.27 -8.53 2.86
CA LEU A 65 -5.01 -7.80 2.67
C LEU A 65 -3.89 -8.81 2.36
N ARG A 66 -3.28 -8.69 1.18
CA ARG A 66 -2.16 -9.54 0.73
C ARG A 66 -0.86 -8.74 0.71
N PRO A 67 0.15 -9.08 1.52
CA PRO A 67 1.47 -8.45 1.43
C PRO A 67 2.12 -8.71 0.07
N ARG A 68 2.64 -7.65 -0.56
CA ARG A 68 3.36 -7.70 -1.85
C ARG A 68 4.87 -7.54 -1.65
N ASN A 69 5.47 -8.46 -0.91
CA ASN A 69 6.93 -8.46 -0.69
C ASN A 69 7.70 -8.71 -2.01
N ASP A 70 7.09 -9.46 -2.94
CA ASP A 70 7.59 -9.66 -4.30
C ASP A 70 7.81 -8.34 -5.05
N LEU A 71 6.94 -7.36 -4.82
CA LEU A 71 7.05 -6.07 -5.49
C LEU A 71 8.21 -5.24 -4.97
N LYS A 72 8.58 -5.35 -3.69
CA LYS A 72 9.70 -4.60 -3.11
C LYS A 72 11.00 -4.87 -3.85
N GLU A 73 11.28 -6.15 -4.07
CA GLU A 73 12.46 -6.60 -4.83
C GLU A 73 12.34 -6.19 -6.29
N SER A 74 11.18 -6.41 -6.93
CA SER A 74 10.98 -6.08 -8.35
C SER A 74 11.06 -4.58 -8.66
N TRP A 75 10.76 -3.74 -7.66
CA TRP A 75 10.76 -2.28 -7.78
C TRP A 75 12.05 -1.65 -7.27
N ASP A 76 13.02 -2.45 -6.81
CA ASP A 76 14.31 -1.97 -6.28
C ASP A 76 14.12 -0.94 -5.14
N LEU A 77 13.23 -1.28 -4.19
CA LEU A 77 12.98 -0.43 -3.01
C LEU A 77 14.03 -0.69 -1.93
N ASP A 78 14.65 0.39 -1.46
CA ASP A 78 15.71 0.36 -0.46
C ASP A 78 15.11 0.48 0.95
N GLU A 79 14.97 -0.65 1.65
CA GLU A 79 14.43 -0.68 3.02
C GLU A 79 15.43 -0.18 4.08
N ASP A 80 16.73 -0.12 3.76
CA ASP A 80 17.75 0.47 4.63
C ASP A 80 17.64 2.01 4.63
N ARG A 81 17.23 2.58 3.50
CA ARG A 81 16.95 4.02 3.36
C ARG A 81 15.68 4.44 4.08
N ALA A 82 14.57 3.74 3.85
CA ALA A 82 13.31 4.01 4.52
C ALA A 82 12.39 2.78 4.47
N PRO A 83 11.65 2.48 5.55
CA PRO A 83 10.81 1.29 5.60
C PRO A 83 9.65 1.39 4.61
N VAL A 84 9.38 0.30 3.89
CA VAL A 84 8.26 0.22 2.94
C VAL A 84 7.38 -0.98 3.24
N ARG A 85 6.06 -0.76 3.21
CA ARG A 85 5.05 -1.81 3.29
C ARG A 85 4.16 -1.71 2.07
N LEU A 86 4.07 -2.79 1.31
CA LEU A 86 3.21 -2.88 0.13
C LEU A 86 2.15 -3.93 0.37
N PHE A 87 0.90 -3.56 0.19
CA PHE A 87 -0.23 -4.46 0.28
C PHE A 87 -1.15 -4.31 -0.91
N GLU A 88 -1.60 -5.45 -1.39
CA GLU A 88 -2.68 -5.54 -2.34
C GLU A 88 -3.96 -5.89 -1.60
N LEU A 89 -5.05 -5.25 -1.98
CA LEU A 89 -6.39 -5.61 -1.53
C LEU A 89 -6.98 -6.56 -2.56
N ASP A 90 -7.16 -7.81 -2.14
CA ASP A 90 -7.83 -8.83 -2.95
C ASP A 90 -9.34 -8.63 -2.81
N GLY A 91 -9.97 -8.21 -3.92
CA GLY A 91 -11.39 -7.92 -3.98
C GLY A 91 -11.80 -7.17 -5.24
N THR A 92 -13.09 -7.20 -5.54
CA THR A 92 -13.69 -6.37 -6.61
C THR A 92 -13.72 -4.90 -6.16
N PRO A 93 -14.04 -3.88 -6.98
CA PRO A 93 -14.11 -2.48 -6.53
C PRO A 93 -15.05 -2.23 -5.32
N CYS A 94 -15.79 -3.27 -4.89
CA CYS A 94 -16.49 -3.32 -3.62
C CYS A 94 -15.61 -3.41 -2.37
N ASP A 95 -14.30 -3.63 -2.51
CA ASP A 95 -13.47 -4.18 -1.45
C ASP A 95 -12.12 -3.46 -1.37
N THR A 96 -12.04 -2.12 -1.39
CA THR A 96 -10.71 -1.44 -1.37
C THR A 96 -10.55 -0.27 -0.39
N MET A 97 -11.62 0.37 0.11
CA MET A 97 -11.49 1.61 0.92
C MET A 97 -11.56 1.47 2.45
N ILE A 98 -12.03 0.36 3.04
CA ILE A 98 -12.21 0.25 4.51
C ILE A 98 -10.89 -0.05 5.24
N VAL A 99 -9.99 -0.85 4.66
CA VAL A 99 -8.82 -1.37 5.37
C VAL A 99 -7.74 -0.31 5.65
N ALA A 100 -7.79 0.82 4.94
CA ALA A 100 -6.77 1.87 5.05
C ALA A 100 -6.88 2.75 6.30
N LEU A 101 -8.03 2.77 7.00
CA LEU A 101 -8.29 3.73 8.09
C LEU A 101 -8.55 3.11 9.47
N ASP A 102 -8.82 1.81 9.57
CA ASP A 102 -9.17 1.19 10.86
C ASP A 102 -8.00 0.55 11.62
N GLY A 103 -6.77 0.66 11.10
CA GLY A 103 -5.57 0.17 11.79
C GLY A 103 -5.60 -1.33 12.06
N GLY A 104 -5.24 -2.13 11.04
CA GLY A 104 -5.02 -3.57 11.21
C GLY A 104 -4.00 -3.91 12.29
#